data_AF-A0A4P6K407-F1
#
_entry.id   AF-A0A4P6K407-F1
#
_cell.length_a   1.000
_cell.length_b   1.000
_cell.length_c   1.000
_cell.angle_alpha   90.00
_cell.angle_beta   90.00
_cell.angle_gamma   90.00
#
_symmetry.space_group_name_H-M   'P 1'
#
loop_
_entity.id
_entity.type
_entity.pdbx_description
1 polymer ?
#
loop_
_entity_poly.entity_id
_entity_poly.type
_entity_poly.pdbx_seq_one_letter_code
_entity_poly.pdbx_strand_id
1 'polypeptide(L)'
;MAQGESQRKTQEKQPDSAPLLPVVPRASQRSSLVIATCREFYHVEQRCARSVDDAALCSLLQHLLGTKVEAIPWDGEHYDWTQTQAVVLRSTYYYHLRPRQFLAWAQQMARQTTLLNPLEVIRWNLEKAHYLRALESHGIPIIPTLVLTPEEPWDLVHVLEEQGWQQAVLKPSIGANSYATRLVDARDTQALRHVQATLPAEAVGQTFLLQPYVEEVATRGEINYVFAG
;
A
#
# COMPACT_ATOMS: atom_id res chain seq x y z
N MET A 1 -58.72 -4.16 -45.20
CA MET A 1 -57.68 -5.13 -44.80
C MET A 1 -56.91 -4.51 -43.66
N ALA A 2 -56.96 -5.15 -42.50
CA ALA A 2 -56.32 -4.71 -41.27
C ALA A 2 -54.83 -5.07 -41.26
N GLN A 3 -54.00 -4.18 -40.71
CA GLN A 3 -52.64 -4.38 -40.21
C GLN A 3 -52.24 -2.99 -39.65
N GLY A 4 -51.97 -2.74 -38.38
CA GLY A 4 -51.53 -3.57 -37.27
C GLY A 4 -50.43 -2.77 -36.57
N GLU A 5 -50.81 -1.79 -35.74
CA GLU A 5 -49.88 -0.96 -34.98
C GLU A 5 -49.13 -1.81 -33.95
N SER A 6 -47.83 -2.00 -34.15
CA SER A 6 -46.95 -2.69 -33.20
C SER A 6 -46.30 -1.67 -32.27
N GLN A 7 -46.92 -1.47 -31.10
CA GLN A 7 -46.29 -0.78 -29.98
C GLN A 7 -45.14 -1.66 -29.44
N ARG A 8 -43.88 -1.27 -29.70
CA ARG A 8 -42.74 -1.81 -28.97
C ARG A 8 -42.74 -1.20 -27.56
N LYS A 9 -43.18 -1.99 -26.58
CA LYS A 9 -42.97 -1.70 -25.15
C LYS A 9 -41.46 -1.71 -24.87
N THR A 10 -40.92 -0.56 -24.50
CA THR A 10 -39.61 -0.46 -23.86
C THR A 10 -39.72 -1.10 -22.49
N GLN A 11 -39.15 -2.31 -22.31
CA GLN A 11 -38.93 -2.87 -20.98
C GLN A 11 -37.71 -2.16 -20.38
N GLU A 12 -37.95 -1.26 -19.42
CA GLU A 12 -36.91 -0.80 -18.51
C GLU A 12 -36.41 -2.00 -17.71
N LYS A 13 -35.18 -2.45 -18.02
CA LYS A 13 -34.43 -3.36 -17.16
C LYS A 13 -34.10 -2.60 -15.87
N GLN A 14 -34.66 -3.08 -14.76
CA GLN A 14 -34.17 -2.73 -13.42
C GLN A 14 -32.65 -2.94 -13.37
N PRO A 15 -31.86 -1.99 -12.84
CA PRO A 15 -30.44 -2.19 -12.69
C PRO A 15 -30.20 -3.36 -11.72
N ASP A 16 -29.40 -4.32 -12.16
CA ASP A 16 -28.89 -5.41 -11.34
C ASP A 16 -28.33 -4.82 -10.05
N SER A 17 -28.89 -5.26 -8.91
CA SER A 17 -28.41 -4.90 -7.59
C SER A 17 -26.93 -5.28 -7.51
N ALA A 18 -26.06 -4.29 -7.29
CA ALA A 18 -24.67 -4.52 -6.97
C ALA A 18 -24.57 -5.58 -5.86
N PRO A 19 -23.62 -6.54 -5.95
CA PRO A 19 -23.48 -7.53 -4.90
C PRO A 19 -23.19 -6.79 -3.59
N LEU A 20 -24.13 -6.92 -2.65
CA LEU A 20 -23.97 -6.42 -1.29
C LEU A 20 -22.67 -7.02 -0.74
N LEU A 21 -21.81 -6.15 -0.21
CA LEU A 21 -20.62 -6.56 0.55
C LEU A 21 -20.97 -7.73 1.47
N PRO A 22 -20.09 -8.74 1.60
CA PRO A 22 -20.36 -9.89 2.44
C PRO A 22 -20.73 -9.42 3.85
N VAL A 23 -21.98 -9.69 4.23
CA VAL A 23 -22.46 -9.44 5.59
C VAL A 23 -21.60 -10.28 6.53
N VAL A 24 -20.78 -9.60 7.34
CA VAL A 24 -19.96 -10.25 8.36
C VAL A 24 -20.90 -11.05 9.28
N PRO A 25 -20.75 -12.38 9.39
CA PRO A 25 -21.65 -13.19 10.21
C PRO A 25 -21.62 -12.71 11.66
N ARG A 26 -22.79 -12.38 12.22
CA ARG A 26 -22.92 -12.11 13.65
C ARG A 26 -22.81 -13.41 14.44
N ALA A 27 -21.65 -13.57 15.07
CA ALA A 27 -21.37 -14.06 16.42
C ALA A 27 -20.11 -14.95 16.44
N SER A 28 -18.95 -14.36 16.18
CA SER A 28 -17.74 -14.90 16.80
C SER A 28 -17.76 -14.51 18.27
N GLN A 29 -17.49 -15.43 19.20
CA GLN A 29 -17.26 -15.12 20.63
C GLN A 29 -16.07 -14.16 20.89
N ARG A 30 -15.40 -13.72 19.84
CA ARG A 30 -14.27 -12.79 19.84
C ARG A 30 -14.79 -11.36 19.99
N SER A 31 -14.16 -10.58 20.84
CA SER A 31 -14.73 -9.37 21.45
C SER A 31 -14.06 -8.06 21.03
N SER A 32 -13.08 -8.10 20.11
CA SER A 32 -12.35 -6.91 19.68
C SER A 32 -12.10 -6.80 18.19
N LEU A 33 -12.09 -5.56 17.71
CA LEU A 33 -11.49 -5.16 16.45
C LEU A 33 -10.14 -4.52 16.74
N VAL A 34 -9.16 -4.78 15.88
CA VAL A 34 -7.83 -4.20 16.02
C VAL A 34 -7.45 -3.38 14.80
N ILE A 35 -6.94 -2.19 15.07
CA ILE A 35 -6.23 -1.36 14.11
C ILE A 35 -4.74 -1.64 14.27
N ALA A 36 -4.13 -2.30 13.29
CA ALA A 36 -2.70 -2.54 13.28
C ALA A 36 -1.94 -1.25 12.93
N THR A 37 -0.96 -0.90 13.77
CA THR A 37 -0.10 0.28 13.65
C THR A 37 1.38 -0.09 13.86
N CYS A 38 2.31 0.85 13.95
CA CYS A 38 3.68 0.61 14.43
C CYS A 38 3.91 1.17 15.84
N ARG A 39 4.98 0.72 16.51
CA ARG A 39 5.40 1.24 17.84
C ARG A 39 5.53 2.76 17.87
N GLU A 40 6.08 3.36 16.82
CA GLU A 40 6.27 4.81 16.71
C GLU A 40 4.94 5.58 16.78
N PHE A 41 3.87 4.95 16.29
CA PHE A 41 2.51 5.49 16.22
C PHE A 41 1.61 4.96 17.34
N TYR A 42 2.18 4.48 18.44
CA TYR A 42 1.45 3.96 19.59
C TYR A 42 1.89 4.62 20.89
N HIS A 43 0.93 5.02 21.72
CA HIS A 43 1.16 5.58 23.04
C HIS A 43 1.12 4.44 24.06
N VAL A 44 2.28 4.06 24.60
CA VAL A 44 2.38 2.90 25.51
C VAL A 44 1.55 3.10 26.79
N GLU A 45 1.66 4.26 27.44
CA GLU A 45 0.98 4.53 28.71
C GLU A 45 -0.55 4.64 28.54
N GLN A 46 -1.01 5.40 27.54
CA GLN A 46 -2.44 5.58 27.23
C GLN A 46 -3.04 4.39 26.47
N ARG A 47 -2.20 3.46 25.99
CA ARG A 47 -2.57 2.27 25.22
C ARG A 47 -3.44 2.58 24.00
N CYS A 48 -3.08 3.60 23.25
CA CYS A 48 -3.87 4.09 22.12
C CYS A 48 -2.97 4.48 20.92
N ALA A 49 -3.59 4.70 19.75
CA ALA A 49 -2.87 5.22 18.59
C ALA A 49 -2.45 6.67 18.81
N ARG A 50 -1.24 7.03 18.34
CA ARG A 50 -0.77 8.42 18.23
C ARG A 50 -1.23 9.11 16.95
N SER A 51 -1.48 8.34 15.89
CA SER A 51 -2.07 8.87 14.66
C SER A 51 -3.46 9.40 14.96
N VAL A 52 -3.71 10.66 14.62
CA VAL A 52 -5.01 11.32 14.83
C VAL A 52 -6.13 10.55 14.13
N ASP A 53 -5.87 10.10 12.90
CA ASP A 53 -6.83 9.34 12.09
C ASP A 53 -7.14 7.98 12.73
N ASP A 54 -6.12 7.25 13.19
CA ASP A 54 -6.33 5.93 13.79
C ASP A 54 -7.00 6.03 15.16
N ALA A 55 -6.68 7.06 15.96
CA ALA A 55 -7.34 7.32 17.24
C ALA A 55 -8.82 7.69 17.04
N ALA A 56 -9.12 8.55 16.07
CA ALA A 56 -10.49 8.92 15.70
C ALA A 56 -11.27 7.70 15.19
N LEU A 57 -10.65 6.87 14.34
CA LEU A 57 -11.26 5.66 13.82
C LEU A 57 -11.55 4.63 14.91
N CYS A 58 -10.63 4.40 15.85
CA CYS A 58 -10.87 3.55 17.03
C CYS A 58 -12.11 4.01 17.80
N SER A 59 -12.17 5.30 18.14
CA SER A 59 -13.27 5.89 18.91
C SER A 59 -14.61 5.76 18.18
N LEU A 60 -14.63 6.09 16.88
CA LEU A 60 -15.84 6.03 16.06
C LEU A 60 -16.35 4.60 15.91
N LEU A 61 -15.48 3.64 15.57
CA LEU A 61 -15.87 2.24 15.42
C LEU A 61 -16.36 1.64 16.73
N GLN A 62 -15.70 1.96 17.85
CA GLN A 62 -16.14 1.51 19.17
C GLN A 62 -17.53 2.05 19.51
N HIS A 63 -17.79 3.33 19.24
CA HIS A 63 -19.10 3.94 19.45
C HIS A 63 -20.19 3.30 18.58
N LEU A 64 -19.93 3.08 17.29
CA LEU A 64 -20.93 2.55 16.35
C LEU A 64 -21.22 1.07 16.55
N LEU A 65 -20.21 0.28 16.93
CA LEU A 65 -20.31 -1.19 16.98
C LEU A 65 -20.52 -1.73 18.39
N GLY A 66 -20.35 -0.91 19.43
CA GLY A 66 -20.41 -1.36 20.83
C GLY A 66 -19.37 -2.45 21.16
N THR A 67 -18.34 -2.58 20.33
CA THR A 67 -17.28 -3.60 20.43
C THR A 67 -15.97 -2.91 20.79
N LYS A 68 -15.10 -3.59 21.53
CA LYS A 68 -13.79 -3.04 21.89
C LYS A 68 -12.97 -2.79 20.61
N VAL A 69 -12.42 -1.60 20.45
CA VAL A 69 -11.52 -1.28 19.33
C VAL A 69 -10.19 -0.78 19.86
N GLU A 70 -9.09 -1.44 19.48
CA GLU A 70 -7.75 -1.13 19.99
C GLU A 70 -6.77 -0.92 18.84
N ALA A 71 -5.80 -0.02 19.04
CA ALA A 71 -4.63 0.07 18.18
C ALA A 71 -3.51 -0.81 18.72
N ILE A 72 -2.93 -1.68 17.89
CA ILE A 72 -1.87 -2.60 18.31
C ILE A 72 -0.68 -2.50 17.35
N PRO A 73 0.54 -2.24 17.85
CA PRO A 73 1.75 -2.27 17.04
C PRO A 73 2.04 -3.66 16.46
N TRP A 74 2.19 -3.78 15.15
CA TRP A 74 2.59 -5.05 14.51
C TRP A 74 3.99 -5.49 14.93
N ASP A 75 4.86 -4.52 15.20
CA ASP A 75 6.21 -4.71 15.65
C ASP A 75 6.35 -4.61 17.17
N GLY A 76 5.23 -4.59 17.91
CA GLY A 76 5.10 -4.46 19.37
C GLY A 76 5.59 -5.65 20.18
N GLU A 77 5.17 -5.68 21.45
CA GLU A 77 5.23 -6.89 22.27
C GLU A 77 4.26 -7.96 21.76
N HIS A 78 4.36 -9.17 22.29
CA HIS A 78 3.43 -10.24 21.94
C HIS A 78 1.99 -9.86 22.28
N TYR A 79 1.08 -10.07 21.34
CA TYR A 79 -0.36 -9.86 21.49
C TYR A 79 -1.10 -11.15 21.14
N ASP A 80 -2.13 -11.49 21.90
CA ASP A 80 -2.98 -12.66 21.63
C ASP A 80 -4.10 -12.31 20.65
N TRP A 81 -3.92 -12.71 19.39
CA TRP A 81 -4.85 -12.45 18.31
C TRP A 81 -6.02 -13.44 18.25
N THR A 82 -6.02 -14.49 19.07
CA THR A 82 -7.08 -15.52 19.05
C THR A 82 -8.43 -14.97 19.51
N GLN A 83 -8.41 -13.91 20.32
CA GLN A 83 -9.59 -13.19 20.81
C GLN A 83 -10.03 -12.03 19.90
N THR A 84 -9.27 -11.77 18.83
CA THR A 84 -9.56 -10.69 17.88
C THR A 84 -10.52 -11.17 16.80
N GLN A 85 -11.61 -10.45 16.62
CA GLN A 85 -12.59 -10.71 15.56
C GLN A 85 -11.99 -10.40 14.19
N ALA A 86 -11.44 -9.20 14.05
CA ALA A 86 -10.79 -8.77 12.82
C ALA A 86 -9.70 -7.72 13.06
N VAL A 87 -8.76 -7.64 12.12
CA VAL A 87 -7.65 -6.68 12.10
C VAL A 87 -7.67 -5.91 10.79
N VAL A 88 -7.48 -4.60 10.85
CA VAL A 88 -7.24 -3.73 9.69
C VAL A 88 -5.86 -3.12 9.78
N LEU A 89 -5.09 -3.15 8.68
CA LEU A 89 -3.80 -2.48 8.58
C LEU A 89 -4.02 -0.99 8.35
N ARG A 90 -3.37 -0.17 9.18
CA ARG A 90 -3.40 1.29 9.08
C ARG A 90 -1.99 1.85 9.05
N SER A 91 -1.55 2.53 10.10
CA SER A 91 -0.24 3.20 10.17
C SER A 91 0.94 2.25 10.36
N THR A 92 1.00 1.13 9.63
CA THR A 92 2.07 0.13 9.68
C THR A 92 3.30 0.53 8.84
N TYR A 93 3.63 1.84 8.78
CA TYR A 93 4.53 2.43 7.78
C TYR A 93 5.96 1.87 7.75
N TYR A 94 6.47 1.34 8.87
CA TYR A 94 7.84 0.84 9.00
C TYR A 94 8.05 -0.61 8.52
N TYR A 95 7.07 -1.21 7.83
CA TYR A 95 7.21 -2.56 7.26
C TYR A 95 8.42 -2.69 6.32
N HIS A 96 8.76 -1.62 5.60
CA HIS A 96 9.79 -1.62 4.55
C HIS A 96 11.21 -1.83 5.09
N LEU A 97 11.44 -1.57 6.39
CA LEU A 97 12.70 -1.87 7.05
C LEU A 97 12.85 -3.35 7.39
N ARG A 98 11.73 -4.08 7.53
CA ARG A 98 11.69 -5.49 7.93
C ARG A 98 10.60 -6.25 7.15
N PRO A 99 10.65 -6.27 5.81
CA PRO A 99 9.53 -6.73 4.98
C PRO A 99 9.22 -8.22 5.17
N ARG A 100 10.27 -9.04 5.35
CA ARG A 100 10.11 -10.48 5.65
C ARG A 100 9.41 -10.72 6.99
N GLN A 101 9.77 -9.96 8.01
CA GLN A 101 9.14 -10.04 9.33
C GLN A 101 7.68 -9.58 9.26
N PHE A 102 7.41 -8.48 8.55
CA PHE A 102 6.05 -7.97 8.37
C PHE A 102 5.15 -8.98 7.64
N LEU A 103 5.64 -9.61 6.57
CA LEU A 103 4.89 -10.65 5.87
C LEU A 103 4.67 -11.90 6.74
N ALA A 104 5.65 -12.31 7.53
CA ALA A 104 5.50 -13.43 8.46
C ALA A 104 4.45 -13.12 9.54
N TRP A 105 4.45 -11.89 10.05
CA TRP A 105 3.44 -11.39 10.97
C TRP A 105 2.04 -11.43 10.33
N ALA A 106 1.86 -10.84 9.14
CA ALA A 106 0.58 -10.85 8.44
C ALA A 106 0.07 -12.28 8.15
N GLN A 107 0.98 -13.19 7.79
CA GLN A 107 0.64 -14.61 7.60
C GLN A 107 0.16 -15.28 8.90
N GLN A 108 0.80 -14.98 10.03
CA GLN A 108 0.34 -15.49 11.32
C GLN A 108 -1.04 -14.93 11.67
N MET A 109 -1.28 -13.64 11.41
CA MET A 109 -2.57 -13.00 11.68
C MET A 109 -3.69 -13.63 10.88
N ALA A 110 -3.47 -13.83 9.58
CA ALA A 110 -4.44 -14.48 8.69
C ALA A 110 -4.82 -15.91 9.14
N ARG A 111 -3.97 -16.59 9.92
CA ARG A 111 -4.27 -17.90 10.51
C ARG A 111 -5.05 -17.83 11.82
N GLN A 112 -4.95 -16.72 12.54
CA GLN A 112 -5.50 -16.58 13.90
C GLN A 112 -6.79 -15.75 13.92
N THR A 113 -6.93 -14.79 13.01
CA THR A 113 -8.03 -13.81 12.95
C THR A 113 -8.34 -13.41 11.51
N THR A 114 -9.44 -12.67 11.34
CA THR A 114 -9.83 -12.10 10.04
C THR A 114 -8.95 -10.90 9.75
N LEU A 115 -8.13 -10.94 8.69
CA LEU A 115 -7.52 -9.73 8.15
C LEU A 115 -8.48 -9.05 7.18
N LEU A 116 -8.90 -7.82 7.47
CA LEU A 116 -9.74 -7.03 6.57
C LEU A 116 -8.99 -6.59 5.30
N ASN A 117 -7.67 -6.50 5.37
CA ASN A 117 -6.80 -6.43 4.21
C ASN A 117 -6.37 -7.87 3.87
N PRO A 118 -6.88 -8.50 2.81
CA PRO A 118 -6.55 -9.89 2.50
C PRO A 118 -5.04 -10.08 2.33
N LEU A 119 -4.51 -11.22 2.78
CA LEU A 119 -3.07 -11.47 2.82
C LEU A 119 -2.42 -11.39 1.43
N GLU A 120 -3.12 -11.85 0.40
CA GLU A 120 -2.72 -11.76 -1.00
C GLU A 120 -2.62 -10.31 -1.48
N VAL A 121 -3.52 -9.42 -1.04
CA VAL A 121 -3.48 -7.99 -1.34
C VAL A 121 -2.30 -7.33 -0.62
N ILE A 122 -2.02 -7.72 0.63
CA ILE A 122 -0.85 -7.23 1.38
C ILE A 122 0.45 -7.63 0.65
N ARG A 123 0.56 -8.91 0.24
CA ARG A 123 1.74 -9.41 -0.50
C ARG A 123 1.93 -8.68 -1.83
N TRP A 124 0.83 -8.49 -2.57
CA TRP A 124 0.87 -7.83 -3.87
C TRP A 124 1.26 -6.35 -3.77
N ASN A 125 0.75 -5.63 -2.77
CA ASN A 125 1.04 -4.21 -2.56
C ASN A 125 2.42 -3.92 -1.93
N LEU A 126 3.07 -4.92 -1.34
CA LEU A 126 4.32 -4.71 -0.60
C LEU A 126 5.44 -4.16 -1.49
N GLU A 127 5.46 -4.56 -2.76
CA GLU A 127 6.54 -4.26 -3.70
C GLU A 127 6.01 -3.57 -4.96
N LYS A 128 6.49 -2.33 -5.19
CA LYS A 128 6.04 -1.46 -6.27
C LYS A 128 6.29 -2.04 -7.65
N ALA A 129 7.39 -2.77 -7.83
CA ALA A 129 7.75 -3.36 -9.12
C ALA A 129 6.64 -4.28 -9.64
N HIS A 130 6.03 -5.09 -8.75
CA HIS A 130 5.00 -6.04 -9.14
C HIS A 130 3.71 -5.36 -9.59
N TYR A 131 3.17 -4.45 -8.79
CA TYR A 131 1.90 -3.83 -9.15
C TYR A 131 2.04 -2.81 -10.27
N LEU A 132 3.15 -2.07 -10.37
CA LEU A 132 3.34 -1.12 -11.48
C LEU A 132 3.40 -1.87 -12.82
N ARG A 133 4.15 -2.97 -12.88
CA ARG A 133 4.19 -3.84 -14.07
C ARG A 133 2.82 -4.43 -14.40
N ALA A 134 2.05 -4.83 -13.38
CA ALA A 134 0.71 -5.36 -13.60
C ALA A 134 -0.26 -4.27 -14.10
N LEU A 135 -0.19 -3.04 -13.59
CA LEU A 135 -1.00 -1.93 -14.07
C LEU A 135 -0.66 -1.60 -15.53
N GLU A 136 0.63 -1.50 -15.85
CA GLU A 136 1.11 -1.25 -17.21
C GLU A 136 0.65 -2.34 -18.20
N SER A 137 0.71 -3.63 -17.81
CA SER A 137 0.26 -4.73 -18.66
C SER A 137 -1.24 -4.74 -18.92
N HIS A 138 -2.03 -4.05 -18.09
CA HIS A 138 -3.46 -3.81 -18.30
C HIS A 138 -3.76 -2.49 -19.02
N GLY A 139 -2.73 -1.81 -19.53
CA GLY A 139 -2.86 -0.54 -20.25
C GLY A 139 -3.16 0.67 -19.36
N ILE A 140 -2.96 0.53 -18.05
CA ILE A 140 -3.11 1.65 -17.10
C ILE A 140 -1.83 2.49 -17.17
N PRO A 141 -1.92 3.81 -17.47
CA PRO A 141 -0.75 4.66 -17.55
C PRO A 141 -0.01 4.73 -16.21
N ILE A 142 1.30 4.48 -16.26
CA ILE A 142 2.22 4.67 -15.15
C ILE A 142 3.36 5.60 -15.58
N ILE A 143 4.09 6.15 -14.61
CA ILE A 143 5.38 6.79 -14.91
C ILE A 143 6.31 5.70 -15.50
N PRO A 144 7.02 5.97 -16.61
CA PRO A 144 7.99 5.01 -17.16
C PRO A 144 8.92 4.48 -16.06
N THR A 145 8.99 3.17 -15.90
CA THR A 145 9.64 2.54 -14.74
C THR A 145 10.63 1.49 -15.18
N LEU A 146 11.90 1.70 -14.87
CA LEU A 146 12.92 0.66 -14.95
C LEU A 146 13.08 -0.02 -13.58
N VAL A 147 13.23 -1.34 -13.59
CA VAL A 147 13.49 -2.15 -12.40
C VAL A 147 14.96 -2.49 -12.38
N LEU A 148 15.67 -2.06 -11.34
CA LEU A 148 17.11 -2.30 -11.13
C LEU A 148 17.27 -3.34 -10.03
N THR A 149 17.65 -4.56 -10.42
CA THR A 149 17.79 -5.69 -9.49
C THR A 149 19.22 -5.76 -8.93
N PRO A 150 19.43 -6.29 -7.72
CA PRO A 150 20.77 -6.43 -7.15
C PRO A 150 21.63 -7.48 -7.87
N GLU A 151 21.03 -8.41 -8.60
CA GLU A 151 21.73 -9.44 -9.37
C GLU A 151 22.41 -8.90 -10.62
N GLU A 152 22.01 -7.72 -11.11
CA GLU A 152 22.53 -7.10 -12.32
C GLU A 152 23.21 -5.77 -11.97
N PRO A 153 24.49 -5.56 -12.36
CA PRO A 153 25.12 -4.26 -12.14
C PRO A 153 24.42 -3.21 -12.99
N TRP A 154 24.07 -2.09 -12.38
CA TRP A 154 23.47 -0.95 -13.08
C TRP A 154 24.41 0.26 -13.01
N ASP A 155 24.65 0.89 -14.16
CA ASP A 155 25.36 2.16 -14.30
C ASP A 155 24.34 3.25 -14.63
N LEU A 156 24.03 4.10 -13.65
CA LEU A 156 23.03 5.14 -13.85
C LEU A 156 23.44 6.19 -14.87
N VAL A 157 24.74 6.39 -15.14
CA VAL A 157 25.17 7.33 -16.19
C VAL A 157 24.70 6.81 -17.54
N HIS A 158 25.01 5.55 -17.83
CA HIS A 158 24.61 4.89 -19.07
C HIS A 158 23.09 4.74 -19.18
N VAL A 159 22.43 4.28 -18.11
CA VAL A 159 20.97 4.11 -18.12
C VAL A 159 20.24 5.42 -18.39
N LEU A 160 20.64 6.54 -17.77
CA LEU A 160 20.01 7.83 -18.05
C LEU A 160 20.26 8.32 -19.48
N GLU A 161 21.46 8.09 -20.02
CA GLU A 161 21.80 8.41 -21.41
C GLU A 161 20.93 7.61 -22.39
N GLU A 162 20.81 6.29 -22.21
CA GLU A 162 19.98 5.42 -23.06
C GLU A 162 18.50 5.80 -23.03
N GLN A 163 17.99 6.19 -21.87
CA GLN A 163 16.60 6.63 -21.73
C GLN A 163 16.36 8.08 -22.17
N GLY A 164 17.43 8.86 -22.38
CA GLY A 164 17.35 10.30 -22.65
C GLY A 164 16.80 11.11 -21.47
N TRP A 165 16.94 10.62 -20.24
CA TRP A 165 16.42 11.29 -19.03
C TRP A 165 17.46 12.23 -18.44
N GLN A 166 17.09 13.51 -18.26
CA GLN A 166 17.97 14.49 -17.59
C GLN A 166 17.98 14.32 -16.08
N GLN A 167 16.82 13.99 -15.50
CA GLN A 167 16.66 13.75 -14.07
C GLN A 167 15.78 12.53 -13.86
N ALA A 168 16.07 11.78 -12.80
CA ALA A 168 15.31 10.60 -12.44
C ALA A 168 15.20 10.44 -10.92
N VAL A 169 14.17 9.73 -10.49
CA VAL A 169 13.98 9.31 -9.10
C VAL A 169 14.37 7.85 -8.98
N LEU A 170 15.41 7.59 -8.19
CA LEU A 170 15.83 6.27 -7.75
C LEU A 170 15.16 5.99 -6.39
N LYS A 171 14.41 4.89 -6.26
CA LYS A 171 13.75 4.52 -4.99
C LYS A 171 13.64 3.01 -4.81
N PRO A 172 13.66 2.49 -3.58
CA PRO A 172 13.43 1.06 -3.34
C PRO A 172 12.06 0.62 -3.86
N SER A 173 12.02 -0.59 -4.42
CA SER A 173 10.78 -1.28 -4.80
C SER A 173 9.90 -1.60 -3.58
N ILE A 174 10.50 -1.88 -2.42
CA ILE A 174 9.81 -1.98 -1.13
C ILE A 174 10.21 -0.76 -0.30
N GLY A 175 9.28 0.15 -0.05
CA GLY A 175 9.61 1.42 0.60
C GLY A 175 8.39 2.24 0.99
N ALA A 176 8.52 3.06 2.02
CA ALA A 176 7.53 4.04 2.44
C ALA A 176 8.26 5.33 2.91
N ASN A 177 7.51 6.43 3.11
CA ASN A 177 8.02 7.69 3.68
C ASN A 177 9.28 8.23 3.00
N SER A 178 9.38 8.09 1.67
CA SER A 178 10.56 8.49 0.87
C SER A 178 11.88 7.83 1.30
N TYR A 179 11.82 6.72 2.04
CA TYR A 179 13.00 5.99 2.49
C TYR A 179 13.89 5.62 1.32
N ALA A 180 15.19 5.93 1.45
CA ALA A 180 16.24 5.72 0.45
C ALA A 180 15.90 6.23 -0.97
N THR A 181 14.97 7.20 -1.08
CA THR A 181 14.65 7.86 -2.34
C THR A 181 15.72 8.91 -2.65
N ARG A 182 16.15 8.99 -3.92
CA ARG A 182 17.15 9.93 -4.42
C ARG A 182 16.65 10.55 -5.72
N LEU A 183 16.73 11.87 -5.83
CA LEU A 183 16.72 12.54 -7.11
C LEU A 183 18.14 12.49 -7.66
N VAL A 184 18.29 12.02 -8.90
CA VAL A 184 19.56 11.94 -9.59
C VAL A 184 19.51 12.77 -10.87
N ASP A 185 20.66 13.33 -11.25
CA ASP A 185 20.78 14.26 -12.36
C ASP A 185 21.91 13.82 -13.30
N ALA A 186 21.60 13.71 -14.60
CA ALA A 186 22.54 13.29 -15.63
C ALA A 186 23.79 14.18 -15.73
N ARG A 187 23.69 15.45 -15.29
CA ARG A 187 24.80 16.41 -15.27
C ARG A 187 25.81 16.12 -14.17
N ASP A 188 25.42 15.41 -13.11
CA ASP A 188 26.28 15.08 -11.98
C ASP A 188 26.68 13.59 -12.02
N THR A 189 27.54 13.27 -12.99
CA THR A 189 28.07 11.91 -13.18
C THR A 189 28.83 11.37 -11.96
N GLN A 190 29.43 12.26 -11.15
CA GLN A 190 30.10 11.87 -9.92
C GLN A 190 29.06 11.39 -8.89
N ALA A 191 27.99 12.14 -8.65
CA ALA A 191 26.93 11.72 -7.75
C ALA A 191 26.27 10.41 -8.22
N LEU A 192 26.01 10.26 -9.52
CA LEU A 192 25.47 9.03 -10.10
C LEU A 192 26.32 7.79 -9.78
N ARG A 193 27.64 7.88 -9.94
CA ARG A 193 28.57 6.78 -9.64
C ARG A 193 28.66 6.45 -8.15
N HIS A 194 28.39 7.40 -7.27
CA HIS A 194 28.51 7.21 -5.83
C HIS A 194 27.16 6.91 -5.14
N VAL A 195 26.03 7.05 -5.83
CA VAL A 195 24.69 6.96 -5.21
C VAL A 195 24.51 5.68 -4.40
N GLN A 196 24.96 4.54 -4.92
CA GLN A 196 24.88 3.24 -4.26
C GLN A 196 25.61 3.21 -2.91
N ALA A 197 26.78 3.84 -2.83
CA ALA A 197 27.58 3.93 -1.60
C ALA A 197 26.95 4.85 -0.55
N THR A 198 25.99 5.70 -0.95
CA THR A 198 25.25 6.62 -0.04
C THR A 198 23.88 6.09 0.38
N LEU A 199 23.52 4.88 -0.04
CA LEU A 199 22.27 4.25 0.37
C LEU A 199 22.36 3.84 1.85
N PRO A 200 21.25 3.92 2.61
CA PRO A 200 21.18 3.33 3.94
C PRO A 200 21.48 1.82 3.88
N ALA A 201 22.09 1.30 4.94
CA ALA A 201 22.53 -0.09 4.99
C ALA A 201 21.40 -1.10 4.72
N GLU A 202 20.18 -0.84 5.19
CA GLU A 202 19.05 -1.75 4.97
C GLU A 202 18.52 -1.69 3.54
N ALA A 203 18.83 -0.65 2.77
CA ALA A 203 18.46 -0.50 1.36
C ALA A 203 19.48 -1.15 0.40
N VAL A 204 20.69 -1.46 0.87
CA VAL A 204 21.72 -2.13 0.08
C VAL A 204 21.25 -3.54 -0.30
N GLY A 205 21.39 -3.90 -1.58
CA GLY A 205 20.98 -5.21 -2.09
C GLY A 205 19.47 -5.38 -2.27
N GLN A 206 18.67 -4.31 -2.16
CA GLN A 206 17.28 -4.33 -2.57
C GLN A 206 17.12 -4.06 -4.07
N THR A 207 15.98 -4.46 -4.62
CA THR A 207 15.53 -4.01 -5.95
C THR A 207 15.11 -2.54 -5.88
N PHE A 208 15.58 -1.74 -6.83
CA PHE A 208 15.21 -0.33 -6.99
C PHE A 208 14.35 -0.10 -8.23
N LEU A 209 13.62 1.01 -8.21
CA LEU A 209 12.93 1.57 -9.36
C LEU A 209 13.63 2.86 -9.77
N LEU A 210 13.83 3.04 -11.08
CA LEU A 210 14.28 4.29 -11.68
C LEU A 210 13.16 4.83 -12.57
N GLN A 211 12.76 6.06 -12.31
CA GLN A 211 11.65 6.73 -13.01
C GLN A 211 12.09 8.13 -13.44
N PRO A 212 11.68 8.65 -14.61
CA PRO A 212 11.99 10.03 -14.97
C PRO A 212 11.38 10.97 -13.95
N TYR A 213 12.07 12.07 -13.69
CA TYR A 213 11.54 13.12 -12.84
C TYR A 213 10.36 13.80 -13.54
N VAL A 214 9.22 13.85 -12.85
CA VAL A 214 8.00 14.50 -13.35
C VAL A 214 7.93 15.91 -12.74
N GLU A 215 8.28 16.92 -13.53
CA GLU A 215 8.40 18.31 -13.07
C GLU A 215 7.07 18.86 -12.54
N GLU A 216 5.94 18.41 -13.09
CA GLU A 216 4.61 18.78 -12.63
C GLU A 216 4.36 18.42 -11.17
N VAL A 217 5.01 17.39 -10.63
CA VAL A 217 4.86 17.01 -9.21
C VAL A 217 5.39 18.12 -8.30
N ALA A 218 6.51 18.77 -8.65
CA ALA A 218 7.06 19.85 -7.84
C ALA A 218 6.30 21.17 -7.98
N THR A 219 5.68 21.40 -9.14
CA THR A 219 4.99 22.66 -9.44
C THR A 219 3.50 22.63 -9.12
N ARG A 220 2.86 21.46 -9.24
CA ARG A 220 1.40 21.26 -9.09
C ARG A 220 1.04 20.26 -8.00
N GLY A 221 2.01 19.56 -7.42
CA GLY A 221 1.78 18.50 -6.45
C GLY A 221 1.24 17.22 -7.09
N GLU A 222 0.59 16.41 -6.27
CA GLU A 222 -0.05 15.16 -6.65
C GLU A 222 -1.49 15.12 -6.13
N ILE A 223 -2.35 14.36 -6.80
CA ILE A 223 -3.75 14.15 -6.39
C ILE A 223 -3.90 12.70 -5.93
N ASN A 224 -4.35 12.52 -4.69
CA ASN A 224 -4.58 11.22 -4.09
C ASN A 224 -6.10 10.95 -3.99
N TYR A 225 -6.57 9.87 -4.60
CA TYR A 225 -7.98 9.44 -4.52
C TYR A 225 -8.17 8.35 -3.47
N VAL A 226 -9.22 8.48 -2.66
CA VAL A 226 -9.64 7.45 -1.68
C VAL A 226 -10.97 6.87 -2.13
N PHE A 227 -11.03 5.55 -2.25
CA PHE A 227 -12.23 4.80 -2.61
C PHE A 227 -12.73 4.01 -1.39
N ALA A 228 -14.04 4.01 -1.16
CA ALA A 228 -14.71 3.21 -0.15
C ALA A 228 -15.96 2.59 -0.79
N GLY A 229 -16.16 1.29 -0.62
CA GLY A 229 -17.24 0.51 -1.23
C GLY A 229 -17.32 -0.91 -0.72
#